data_AF-A0A7X6PDK7-F1
#
_entry.id   AF-A0A7X6PDK7-F1
#
_cell.length_a   1.000
_cell.length_b   1.000
_cell.length_c   1.000
_cell.angle_alpha   90.00
_cell.angle_beta   90.00
_cell.angle_gamma   90.00
#
_symmetry.space_group_name_H-M   'P 1'
#
loop_
_entity.id
_entity.type
_entity.pdbx_description
1 polymer ?
#
loop_
_entity_poly.entity_id
_entity_poly.type
_entity_poly.pdbx_seq_one_letter_code
_entity_poly.pdbx_strand_id
1 'polypeptide(L)'
;MVRKEIYGIYQEKEVYMFTLTNKPGNILKITNFGGKINWIEIPDRNGKKENITFGYDTFEGTINGDISYGSLIGRYANRIANARFILDGVEYELPVNNGPNCLHGGPQGWHSVVWDAEMINGSEFPAVRLTYVSPDMEMGFPGTVTAGVVYTWTDDNEIVMDYKCMTDKRTV
;
A
#
# COMPACT_ATOMS: atom_id res chain seq x y z
N MET A 1 -4.09 12.36 16.14
CA MET A 1 -3.27 13.29 15.34
C MET A 1 -2.67 12.55 14.15
N VAL A 2 -2.49 13.23 13.01
CA VAL A 2 -1.66 12.75 11.89
C VAL A 2 -0.52 13.75 11.68
N ARG A 3 0.71 13.24 11.57
CA ARG A 3 1.91 14.02 11.22
C ARG A 3 2.48 13.49 9.91
N LYS A 4 2.86 14.39 9.00
CA LYS A 4 3.47 14.08 7.70
C LYS A 4 4.91 14.57 7.67
N GLU A 5 5.84 13.74 7.22
CA GLU A 5 7.26 14.08 7.04
C GLU A 5 7.75 13.60 5.68
N ILE A 6 8.68 14.34 5.06
CA ILE A 6 9.42 13.84 3.90
C ILE A 6 10.27 12.66 4.37
N TYR A 7 10.09 11.52 3.72
CA TYR A 7 10.82 10.28 3.97
C TYR A 7 11.91 10.06 2.92
N GLY A 8 11.68 10.48 1.67
CA GLY A 8 12.65 10.39 0.59
C GLY A 8 12.10 10.90 -0.74
N ILE A 9 12.83 10.64 -1.82
CA ILE A 9 12.42 10.94 -3.19
C ILE A 9 12.60 9.68 -4.03
N TYR A 10 11.56 9.26 -4.75
CA TYR A 10 11.58 8.11 -5.65
C TYR A 10 11.04 8.52 -7.02
N GLN A 11 11.84 8.36 -8.08
CA GLN A 11 11.48 8.74 -9.45
C GLN A 11 10.87 10.16 -9.52
N GLU A 12 11.59 11.13 -8.95
CA GLU A 12 11.18 12.55 -8.89
C GLU A 12 9.91 12.84 -8.06
N LYS A 13 9.33 11.84 -7.39
CA LYS A 13 8.18 12.01 -6.49
C LYS A 13 8.61 12.00 -5.03
N GLU A 14 8.03 12.90 -4.24
CA GLU A 14 8.22 12.90 -2.79
C GLU A 14 7.53 11.69 -2.16
N VAL A 15 8.29 10.97 -1.34
CA VAL A 15 7.79 9.89 -0.49
C VAL A 15 7.68 10.43 0.92
N TYR A 16 6.57 10.15 1.58
CA TYR A 16 6.26 10.65 2.92
C TYR A 16 6.02 9.53 3.90
N MET A 17 6.40 9.77 5.15
CA MET A 17 5.97 8.98 6.29
C MET A 17 4.84 9.71 7.00
N PHE A 18 3.73 9.02 7.21
CA PHE A 18 2.59 9.48 7.97
C PHE A 18 2.57 8.78 9.32
N THR A 19 2.71 9.54 10.39
CA THR A 19 2.60 9.04 11.77
C THR A 19 1.21 9.36 12.30
N LEU A 20 0.40 8.33 12.51
CA LEU A 20 -0.93 8.40 13.11
C LEU A 20 -0.79 8.07 14.60
N THR A 21 -1.26 8.96 15.44
CA THR A 21 -1.25 8.79 16.90
C THR A 21 -2.68 8.87 17.41
N ASN A 22 -3.17 7.76 17.97
CA ASN A 22 -4.50 7.68 18.59
C ASN A 22 -4.49 8.30 20.00
N LYS A 23 -5.65 8.39 20.65
CA LYS A 23 -5.79 9.06 21.95
C LYS A 23 -4.95 8.44 23.08
N PRO A 24 -4.78 7.10 23.18
CA PRO A 24 -3.80 6.49 24.10
C PRO A 24 -2.32 6.78 23.79
N GLY A 25 -2.03 7.45 22.68
CA GLY A 25 -0.68 7.77 22.24
C GLY A 25 0.04 6.59 21.58
N ASN A 26 -0.69 5.61 21.04
CA ASN A 26 -0.12 4.49 20.28
C ASN A 26 0.04 4.90 18.82
N ILE A 27 1.01 4.28 18.13
CA ILE A 27 1.51 4.79 16.85
C ILE A 27 1.27 3.78 15.74
N LEU A 28 0.71 4.26 14.64
CA LEU A 28 0.71 3.60 13.33
C LEU A 28 1.49 4.48 12.35
N LYS A 29 2.47 3.92 11.63
CA LYS A 29 3.16 4.65 10.55
C LYS A 29 2.89 4.02 9.19
N ILE A 30 2.46 4.87 8.25
CA ILE A 30 2.17 4.51 6.86
C ILE A 30 3.06 5.33 5.94
N THR A 31 3.66 4.72 4.93
CA THR A 31 4.32 5.45 3.83
C THR A 31 3.47 5.43 2.57
N ASN A 32 3.53 6.49 1.76
CA ASN A 32 2.87 6.48 0.45
C ASN A 32 3.66 5.70 -0.62
N PHE A 33 4.87 5.22 -0.33
CA PHE A 33 5.54 4.26 -1.21
C PHE A 33 4.99 2.86 -0.98
N GLY A 34 4.26 2.32 -1.94
CA GLY A 34 3.60 1.02 -1.82
C GLY A 34 2.48 0.97 -0.79
N GLY A 35 2.06 2.11 -0.23
CA GLY A 35 1.09 2.19 0.85
C GLY A 35 1.45 1.36 2.09
N LYS A 36 2.73 1.22 2.39
CA LYS A 36 3.20 0.25 3.38
C LYS A 36 2.84 0.66 4.81
N ILE A 37 2.39 -0.29 5.62
CA ILE A 37 2.43 -0.20 7.08
C ILE A 37 3.88 -0.47 7.52
N ASN A 38 4.58 0.59 7.96
CA ASN A 38 5.98 0.49 8.36
C ASN A 38 6.17 0.19 9.86
N TRP A 39 5.25 0.65 10.71
CA TRP A 39 5.40 0.60 12.16
C TRP A 39 4.05 0.53 12.85
N ILE A 40 3.90 -0.39 13.81
CA ILE A 40 2.77 -0.43 14.74
C ILE A 40 3.36 -0.53 16.14
N GLU A 41 3.19 0.52 16.95
CA GLU A 41 3.68 0.55 18.32
C GLU A 41 2.53 0.66 19.31
N ILE A 42 2.35 -0.40 20.07
CA ILE A 42 1.29 -0.60 21.05
C ILE A 42 1.87 -1.18 22.35
N PRO A 43 1.21 -0.98 23.50
CA PRO A 43 1.69 -1.51 24.78
C PRO A 43 1.50 -3.02 24.89
N ASP A 44 2.47 -3.70 25.52
CA ASP A 44 2.32 -5.05 26.04
C ASP A 44 1.48 -5.07 27.33
N ARG A 45 1.35 -6.25 27.96
CA ARG A 45 0.61 -6.43 29.22
C ARG A 45 1.14 -5.59 30.40
N ASN A 46 2.38 -5.10 30.32
CA ASN A 46 3.04 -4.28 31.34
C ASN A 46 3.04 -2.79 30.98
N GLY A 47 2.39 -2.40 29.87
CA GLY A 47 2.37 -1.03 29.37
C GLY A 47 3.61 -0.63 28.57
N LYS A 48 4.55 -1.54 28.30
CA LYS A 48 5.74 -1.26 27.50
C LYS A 48 5.36 -1.24 26.02
N LYS A 49 5.59 -0.10 25.35
CA LYS A 49 5.31 0.06 23.93
C LYS A 49 6.49 -0.44 23.09
N GLU A 50 6.20 -1.28 22.10
CA GLU A 50 7.19 -1.81 21.15
C GLU A 50 6.59 -1.91 19.75
N ASN A 51 7.44 -1.85 18.72
CA ASN A 51 7.03 -2.12 17.36
C ASN A 51 6.73 -3.62 17.16
N ILE A 52 5.60 -3.94 16.55
CA ILE A 52 5.18 -5.31 16.27
C ILE A 52 5.20 -5.67 14.79
N THR A 53 5.73 -4.81 13.91
CA THR A 53 5.84 -5.09 12.47
C THR A 53 7.27 -5.40 12.04
N PHE A 54 7.39 -6.22 11.00
CA PHE A 54 8.58 -6.20 10.16
C PHE A 54 8.53 -4.96 9.27
N GLY A 55 9.67 -4.30 9.12
CA GLY A 55 9.77 -3.06 8.36
C GLY A 55 11.22 -2.58 8.28
N TYR A 56 11.39 -1.38 7.74
CA TYR A 56 12.69 -0.76 7.57
C TYR A 56 12.68 0.62 8.23
N ASP A 57 13.80 0.95 8.91
CA ASP A 57 13.96 2.25 9.57
C ASP A 57 14.31 3.36 8.57
N THR A 58 14.91 3.01 7.42
CA THR A 58 15.40 3.95 6.41
C THR A 58 14.62 3.86 5.11
N PHE A 59 14.61 4.97 4.37
CA PHE A 59 13.99 5.05 3.05
C PHE A 59 14.61 4.04 2.08
N GLU A 60 15.94 3.95 2.07
CA GLU A 60 16.69 3.00 1.25
C GLU A 60 16.32 1.54 1.58
N GLY A 61 16.12 1.24 2.87
CA GLY A 61 15.65 -0.08 3.30
C GLY A 61 14.22 -0.35 2.81
N THR A 62 13.34 0.64 2.89
CA THR A 62 11.94 0.52 2.44
C THR A 62 11.81 0.26 0.94
N ILE A 63 12.65 0.89 0.11
CA ILE A 63 12.58 0.75 -1.36
C ILE A 63 13.31 -0.49 -1.88
N ASN A 64 14.40 -0.92 -1.22
CA ASN A 64 15.23 -2.05 -1.69
C ASN A 64 14.96 -3.35 -0.93
N GLY A 65 14.15 -3.28 0.13
CA GLY A 65 13.80 -4.41 0.97
C GLY A 65 12.76 -5.34 0.36
N ASP A 66 12.19 -6.20 1.21
CA ASP A 66 11.12 -7.11 0.83
C ASP A 66 9.89 -6.32 0.38
N ILE A 67 9.46 -6.62 -0.84
CA ILE A 67 8.35 -5.95 -1.51
C ILE A 67 7.00 -6.18 -0.81
N SER A 68 6.89 -7.19 0.05
CA SER A 68 5.62 -7.64 0.64
C SER A 68 5.39 -7.06 2.04
N TYR A 69 6.44 -6.60 2.74
CA TYR A 69 6.33 -6.13 4.12
C TYR A 69 5.42 -4.90 4.22
N GLY A 70 4.24 -5.11 4.80
CA GLY A 70 3.23 -4.09 5.06
C GLY A 70 2.56 -3.49 3.81
N SER A 71 2.92 -3.93 2.61
CA SER A 71 2.54 -3.27 1.35
C SER A 71 1.08 -3.46 0.95
N LEU A 72 0.56 -2.47 0.23
CA LEU A 72 -0.58 -2.65 -0.66
C LEU A 72 -0.16 -3.48 -1.88
N ILE A 73 -0.88 -4.57 -2.12
CA ILE A 73 -0.63 -5.49 -3.22
C ILE A 73 -1.69 -5.30 -4.30
N GLY A 74 -1.24 -5.15 -5.54
CA GLY A 74 -2.12 -5.09 -6.70
C GLY A 74 -1.36 -4.92 -8.02
N ARG A 75 -2.04 -4.99 -9.18
CA ARG A 75 -3.50 -5.03 -9.30
C ARG A 75 -4.17 -6.34 -8.85
N TYR A 76 -3.48 -7.48 -8.96
CA TYR A 76 -3.94 -8.77 -8.46
C TYR A 76 -3.04 -9.31 -7.34
N ALA A 77 -3.62 -9.63 -6.19
CA ALA A 77 -2.89 -10.24 -5.09
C ALA A 77 -2.71 -11.75 -5.30
N ASN A 78 -1.52 -12.25 -4.95
CA ASN A 78 -1.10 -13.63 -5.16
C ASN A 78 -0.86 -13.95 -6.66
N ARG A 79 -1.02 -15.22 -7.07
CA ARG A 79 -0.51 -15.74 -8.34
C ARG A 79 -1.59 -15.80 -9.42
N ILE A 80 -1.19 -15.45 -10.64
CA ILE A 80 -1.87 -15.80 -11.89
C ILE A 80 -1.00 -16.82 -12.62
N ALA A 81 -1.59 -17.99 -12.87
CA ALA A 81 -0.90 -19.14 -13.44
C ALA A 81 -0.40 -18.85 -14.85
N ASN A 82 0.83 -19.26 -15.16
CA ASN A 82 1.48 -19.04 -16.46
C ASN A 82 1.55 -17.56 -16.89
N ALA A 83 1.43 -16.64 -15.92
CA ALA A 83 1.43 -15.19 -16.11
C ALA A 83 0.49 -14.72 -17.24
N ARG A 84 -0.70 -15.31 -17.34
CA ARG A 84 -1.70 -14.91 -18.34
C ARG A 84 -3.11 -15.25 -17.90
N PHE A 85 -4.08 -14.56 -18.48
CA PHE A 85 -5.50 -14.85 -18.29
C PHE A 85 -6.29 -14.46 -19.54
N ILE A 86 -7.51 -14.99 -19.65
CA ILE A 86 -8.46 -14.61 -20.71
C ILE A 86 -9.59 -13.81 -20.08
N LEU A 87 -9.88 -12.64 -20.65
CA LEU A 87 -11.00 -11.79 -20.26
C LEU A 87 -11.76 -11.35 -21.51
N ASP A 88 -13.07 -11.61 -21.51
CA ASP A 88 -13.95 -11.34 -22.67
C ASP A 88 -13.42 -11.91 -24.00
N GLY A 89 -12.76 -13.08 -23.94
CA GLY A 89 -12.20 -13.78 -25.10
C GLY A 89 -10.84 -13.27 -25.59
N VAL A 90 -10.27 -12.24 -24.94
CA VAL A 90 -8.93 -11.72 -25.23
C VAL A 90 -7.93 -12.30 -24.22
N GLU A 91 -6.81 -12.83 -24.70
CA GLU A 91 -5.70 -13.26 -23.84
C GLU A 91 -4.82 -12.06 -23.47
N TYR A 92 -4.54 -11.91 -22.19
CA TYR A 92 -3.64 -10.90 -21.62
C TYR A 92 -2.43 -11.61 -21.02
N GLU A 93 -1.24 -11.20 -21.47
CA GLU A 93 0.03 -11.65 -20.91
C GLU A 93 0.51 -10.68 -19.83
N LEU A 94 1.07 -11.23 -18.77
CA LEU A 94 1.58 -10.53 -17.60
C LEU A 94 3.07 -10.84 -17.42
N PRO A 95 3.81 -10.02 -16.67
CA PRO A 95 5.19 -10.33 -16.34
C PRO A 95 5.32 -11.60 -15.51
N VAL A 96 6.23 -12.48 -15.95
CA VAL A 96 6.63 -13.68 -15.22
C VAL A 96 7.66 -13.27 -14.16
N ASN A 97 7.24 -13.19 -12.90
CA ASN A 97 8.11 -12.83 -11.76
C ASN A 97 8.12 -13.88 -10.64
N ASN A 98 7.43 -15.01 -10.81
CA ASN A 98 7.47 -16.10 -9.85
C ASN A 98 7.35 -17.48 -10.51
N GLY A 99 8.50 -18.08 -10.86
CA GLY A 99 8.51 -19.33 -11.62
C GLY A 99 7.85 -19.08 -12.98
N PRO A 100 6.83 -19.86 -13.39
CA PRO A 100 6.05 -19.57 -14.59
C PRO A 100 4.92 -18.53 -14.38
N ASN A 101 4.73 -18.01 -13.16
CA ASN A 101 3.54 -17.24 -12.79
C ASN A 101 3.82 -15.74 -12.70
N CYS A 102 2.74 -14.94 -12.75
CA CYS A 102 2.75 -13.56 -12.29
C CYS A 102 2.29 -13.53 -10.83
N LEU A 103 3.05 -12.88 -9.96
CA LEU A 103 2.80 -12.76 -8.52
C LEU A 103 2.64 -11.28 -8.15
N HIS A 104 1.62 -10.97 -7.35
CA HIS A 104 1.43 -9.66 -6.70
C HIS A 104 1.38 -8.47 -7.67
N GLY A 105 0.76 -8.67 -8.83
CA GLY A 105 0.63 -7.65 -9.88
C GLY A 105 1.89 -7.42 -10.70
N GLY A 106 2.92 -8.27 -10.53
CA GLY A 106 4.18 -8.19 -11.27
C GLY A 106 5.28 -7.39 -10.56
N PRO A 107 6.48 -7.27 -11.16
CA PRO A 107 7.67 -6.68 -10.52
C PRO A 107 7.58 -5.18 -10.22
N GLN A 108 6.67 -4.45 -10.87
CA GLN A 108 6.40 -3.03 -10.64
C GLN A 108 4.93 -2.82 -10.22
N GLY A 109 4.38 -3.77 -9.46
CA GLY A 109 3.01 -3.69 -8.95
C GLY A 109 2.81 -2.55 -7.93
N TRP A 110 1.62 -2.48 -7.37
CA TRP A 110 1.20 -1.39 -6.48
C TRP A 110 2.06 -1.22 -5.21
N HIS A 111 2.84 -2.23 -4.85
CA HIS A 111 3.76 -2.22 -3.71
C HIS A 111 5.06 -1.42 -3.96
N SER A 112 5.34 -1.05 -5.21
CA SER A 112 6.57 -0.37 -5.62
C SER A 112 6.34 1.00 -6.26
N VAL A 113 5.14 1.55 -6.15
CA VAL A 113 4.77 2.87 -6.71
C VAL A 113 4.55 3.89 -5.60
N VAL A 114 4.74 5.17 -5.93
CA VAL A 114 4.38 6.28 -5.02
C VAL A 114 2.91 6.62 -5.23
N TRP A 115 2.10 6.39 -4.20
CA TRP A 115 0.70 6.74 -4.13
C TRP A 115 0.52 8.23 -3.83
N ASP A 116 -0.52 8.84 -4.39
CA ASP A 116 -0.98 10.16 -3.95
C ASP A 116 -1.57 10.03 -2.55
N ALA A 117 -1.29 10.99 -1.67
CA ALA A 117 -1.62 10.86 -0.25
C ALA A 117 -2.22 12.13 0.35
N GLU A 118 -3.28 11.96 1.13
CA GLU A 118 -4.04 13.03 1.78
C GLU A 118 -4.32 12.68 3.25
N MET A 119 -4.04 13.62 4.17
CA MET A 119 -4.48 13.49 5.57
C MET A 119 -5.95 13.86 5.68
N ILE A 120 -6.77 13.01 6.28
CA ILE A 120 -8.21 13.27 6.44
C ILE A 120 -8.43 14.10 7.71
N ASN A 121 -8.54 15.41 7.55
CA ASN A 121 -8.84 16.33 8.65
C ASN A 121 -10.31 16.24 9.10
N GLY A 122 -10.55 16.38 10.41
CA GLY A 122 -11.92 16.38 10.98
C GLY A 122 -12.60 15.01 11.03
N SER A 123 -11.88 13.93 10.72
CA SER A 123 -12.31 12.56 10.99
C SER A 123 -12.35 12.28 12.51
N GLU A 124 -13.17 11.31 12.92
CA GLU A 124 -13.27 10.88 14.32
C GLU A 124 -11.93 10.36 14.86
N PHE A 125 -11.22 9.58 14.03
CA PHE A 125 -9.93 9.01 14.34
C PHE A 125 -8.88 9.45 13.31
N PRO A 126 -7.58 9.49 13.67
CA PRO A 126 -6.50 9.77 12.73
C PRO A 126 -6.61 8.91 11.46
N ALA A 127 -6.59 9.55 10.29
CA ALA A 127 -6.73 8.83 9.03
C ALA A 127 -5.94 9.45 7.88
N VAL A 128 -5.50 8.58 6.96
CA VAL A 128 -4.80 8.94 5.72
C VAL A 128 -5.44 8.20 4.55
N ARG A 129 -5.72 8.92 3.47
CA ARG A 129 -6.15 8.36 2.19
C ARG A 129 -4.96 8.25 1.25
N LEU A 130 -4.79 7.08 0.66
CA LEU A 130 -3.88 6.86 -0.46
C LEU A 130 -4.68 6.59 -1.73
N THR A 131 -4.28 7.19 -2.85
CA THR A 131 -4.89 6.98 -4.18
C THR A 131 -3.81 6.66 -5.20
N TYR A 132 -4.08 5.71 -6.09
CA TYR A 132 -3.22 5.40 -7.22
C TYR A 132 -4.06 5.21 -8.48
N VAL A 133 -3.63 5.85 -9.56
CA VAL A 133 -4.20 5.64 -10.90
C VAL A 133 -3.26 4.72 -11.66
N SER A 134 -3.67 3.47 -11.77
CA SER A 134 -3.02 2.41 -12.55
C SER A 134 -3.55 2.49 -13.99
N PRO A 135 -2.78 2.99 -14.97
CA PRO A 135 -3.27 3.18 -16.34
C PRO A 135 -3.62 1.86 -17.03
N ASP A 136 -4.37 1.96 -18.13
CA ASP A 136 -4.62 0.83 -19.03
C ASP A 136 -3.30 0.16 -19.44
N MET A 137 -3.28 -1.17 -19.42
CA MET A 137 -2.14 -2.04 -19.71
C MET A 137 -0.95 -1.93 -18.76
N GLU A 138 -1.07 -1.25 -17.62
CA GLU A 138 -0.04 -1.30 -16.59
C GLU A 138 0.16 -2.74 -16.13
N MET A 139 1.41 -3.22 -16.18
CA MET A 139 1.79 -4.60 -15.90
C MET A 139 1.02 -5.65 -16.73
N GLY A 140 0.45 -5.26 -17.87
CA GLY A 140 -0.33 -6.13 -18.77
C GLY A 140 -1.82 -6.22 -18.43
N PHE A 141 -2.30 -5.54 -17.39
CA PHE A 141 -3.73 -5.57 -17.01
C PHE A 141 -4.55 -4.52 -17.80
N PRO A 142 -5.68 -4.91 -18.43
CA PRO A 142 -6.51 -3.97 -19.17
C PRO A 142 -7.29 -3.02 -18.27
N GLY A 143 -7.67 -1.86 -18.79
CA GLY A 143 -8.47 -0.86 -18.10
C GLY A 143 -7.64 0.01 -17.15
N THR A 144 -7.98 1.29 -17.10
CA THR A 144 -7.49 2.19 -16.05
C THR A 144 -8.20 1.83 -14.75
N VAL A 145 -7.45 1.70 -13.65
CA VAL A 145 -7.99 1.52 -12.30
C VAL A 145 -7.58 2.69 -11.42
N THR A 146 -8.56 3.38 -10.86
CA THR A 146 -8.34 4.29 -9.73
C THR A 146 -8.58 3.51 -8.46
N ALA A 147 -7.50 3.15 -7.78
CA ALA A 147 -7.52 2.46 -6.50
C ALA A 147 -7.35 3.47 -5.37
N GLY A 148 -8.09 3.28 -4.28
CA GLY A 148 -7.99 4.09 -3.08
C GLY A 148 -8.08 3.21 -1.84
N VAL A 149 -7.31 3.58 -0.82
CA VAL A 149 -7.44 3.01 0.53
C VAL A 149 -7.44 4.13 1.56
N VAL A 150 -8.31 4.03 2.56
CA VAL A 150 -8.24 4.87 3.76
C VAL A 150 -7.75 4.01 4.92
N TYR A 151 -6.63 4.41 5.50
CA TYR A 151 -6.15 3.88 6.78
C TYR A 151 -6.69 4.74 7.91
N THR A 152 -7.39 4.13 8.84
CA THR A 152 -7.89 4.78 10.06
C THR A 152 -7.31 4.06 11.28
N TRP A 153 -6.80 4.85 12.24
CA TRP A 153 -6.18 4.33 13.47
C TRP A 153 -7.06 4.67 14.68
N THR A 154 -7.83 3.70 15.16
CA THR A 154 -8.83 3.93 16.22
C THR A 154 -8.20 4.02 17.61
N ASP A 155 -8.96 4.52 18.58
CA ASP A 155 -8.53 4.58 19.98
C ASP A 155 -8.42 3.20 20.65
N ASP A 156 -9.01 2.17 20.04
CA ASP A 156 -8.93 0.78 20.49
C ASP A 156 -7.77 -0.01 19.84
N ASN A 157 -6.87 0.68 19.13
CA ASN A 157 -5.74 0.11 18.39
C ASN A 157 -6.17 -0.77 17.21
N GLU A 158 -7.30 -0.45 16.60
CA GLU A 158 -7.74 -1.11 15.37
C GLU A 158 -7.22 -0.34 14.16
N ILE A 159 -6.72 -1.07 13.17
CA ILE A 159 -6.40 -0.54 11.85
C ILE A 159 -7.59 -0.85 10.95
N VAL A 160 -8.37 0.16 10.59
CA VAL A 160 -9.45 0.02 9.60
C VAL A 160 -8.89 0.42 8.24
N MET A 161 -9.05 -0.47 7.25
CA MET A 161 -8.55 -0.30 5.88
C MET A 161 -9.72 -0.39 4.90
N ASP A 162 -10.21 0.77 4.47
CA ASP A 162 -11.35 0.86 3.55
C ASP A 162 -10.86 0.97 2.11
N TYR A 163 -11.06 -0.09 1.33
CA TYR A 163 -10.66 -0.15 -0.07
C TYR A 163 -11.79 0.27 -1.00
N LYS A 164 -11.46 1.08 -2.01
CA LYS A 164 -12.37 1.43 -3.10
C LYS A 164 -11.61 1.46 -4.42
N CYS A 165 -12.08 0.72 -5.40
CA CYS A 165 -11.53 0.73 -6.75
C CYS A 165 -12.64 1.09 -7.75
N MET A 166 -12.27 1.88 -8.76
CA MET A 166 -13.12 2.15 -9.93
C MET A 166 -12.31 1.88 -11.19
N THR A 167 -12.97 1.47 -12.25
CA THR A 167 -12.32 1.17 -13.53
C THR A 167 -13.15 1.66 -14.71
N ASP A 168 -12.47 1.98 -15.81
CA ASP A 168 -13.10 2.41 -17.07
C ASP A 168 -13.48 1.24 -17.98
N LYS A 169 -12.97 0.04 -17.71
CA LYS A 169 -13.20 -1.19 -18.47
C LYS A 169 -13.23 -2.40 -17.54
N ARG A 170 -13.82 -3.52 -17.98
CA ARG A 170 -13.72 -4.77 -17.23
C ARG A 170 -12.24 -5.14 -17.07
N THR A 171 -11.87 -5.49 -15.84
CA THR A 171 -10.48 -5.82 -15.48
C THR A 171 -10.45 -6.83 -14.34
N VAL A 172 -9.23 -7.20 -13.94
CA VAL A 172 -8.89 -8.07 -12.81
C VAL A 172 -8.51 -7.23 -11.60
#